data_AF-A0A965N0B6-F1
#
_entry.id   AF-A0A965N0B6-F1
#
_cell.length_a   1.000
_cell.length_b   1.000
_cell.length_c   1.000
_cell.angle_alpha   90.00
_cell.angle_beta   90.00
_cell.angle_gamma   90.00
#
_symmetry.space_group_name_H-M   'P 1'
#
loop_
_entity.id
_entity.type
_entity.pdbx_description
1 polymer ?
#
loop_
_entity_poly.entity_id
_entity_poly.type
_entity_poly.pdbx_seq_one_letter_code
_entity_poly.pdbx_strand_id
1 'polypeptide(L)' 'MPSTPLNSAQIHELLSNAKNVAIVGVSDKPDRPSYGVAQYLLQHSHFKIFLVNPLLDNVLGQKVYHSLAEIDEHIDIV' A
#
# COMPACT_ATOMS: atom_id res chain seq x y z
N MET A 1 -22.24 6.02 -8.97
CA MET A 1 -22.61 6.64 -7.69
C MET A 1 -21.49 7.59 -7.31
N PRO A 2 -21.67 8.92 -7.23
CA PRO A 2 -20.68 9.73 -6.54
C PRO A 2 -20.95 9.56 -5.05
N SER A 3 -20.14 8.75 -4.39
CA SER A 3 -19.99 8.81 -2.93
C SER A 3 -19.47 10.19 -2.58
N THR A 4 -20.12 10.87 -1.64
CA THR A 4 -19.60 12.12 -1.07
C THR A 4 -18.13 11.92 -0.70
N PRO A 5 -17.21 12.76 -1.20
CA PRO A 5 -15.80 12.63 -0.84
C PRO A 5 -15.66 12.79 0.67
N LEU A 6 -14.84 11.92 1.27
CA LEU A 6 -14.53 12.00 2.70
C LEU A 6 -13.93 13.36 3.01
N ASN A 7 -14.37 13.98 4.10
CA ASN A 7 -13.74 15.19 4.60
C ASN A 7 -12.40 14.85 5.30
N SER A 8 -11.60 15.86 5.59
CA SER A 8 -10.27 15.68 6.19
C SER A 8 -10.30 14.93 7.53
N ALA A 9 -11.33 15.11 8.35
CA ALA A 9 -11.46 14.41 9.64
C ALA A 9 -11.72 12.90 9.43
N GLN A 10 -12.57 12.55 8.46
CA GLN A 10 -12.85 11.17 8.11
C GLN A 10 -11.65 10.47 7.48
N ILE A 11 -10.88 11.18 6.63
CA ILE A 11 -9.62 10.65 6.08
C ILE A 11 -8.62 10.39 7.21
N HIS A 12 -8.47 11.34 8.14
CA HIS A 12 -7.57 11.19 9.26
C HIS A 12 -7.93 10.00 10.16
N GLU A 13 -9.21 9.82 10.46
CA GLU A 13 -9.71 8.69 11.24
C GLU A 13 -9.48 7.35 10.52
N LEU A 14 -9.75 7.29 9.22
CA LEU A 14 -9.49 6.11 8.40
C LEU A 14 -8.01 5.73 8.41
N LEU A 15 -7.12 6.71 8.17
CA LEU A 15 -5.67 6.50 8.18
C LEU A 15 -5.13 6.14 9.56
N SER A 16 -5.77 6.58 10.65
CA SER A 16 -5.32 6.27 12.01
C SER A 16 -5.73 4.87 12.48
N ASN A 17 -6.83 4.35 11.92
CA ASN A 17 -7.37 3.04 12.29
C ASN A 17 -6.94 1.91 11.35
N ALA A 18 -6.51 2.23 10.13
CA ALA A 18 -6.02 1.26 9.17
C ALA A 18 -4.73 0.59 9.68
N LYS A 19 -4.59 -0.70 9.39
CA LYS A 19 -3.43 -1.50 9.76
C LYS A 19 -2.75 -2.08 8.54
N ASN A 20 -3.54 -2.60 7.61
CA ASN A 20 -3.05 -3.33 6.45
C ASN A 20 -3.25 -2.50 5.18
N VAL A 21 -2.14 -2.14 4.52
CA VAL A 21 -2.15 -1.30 3.31
C VAL A 21 -1.48 -2.05 2.18
N ALA A 22 -2.17 -2.20 1.05
CA ALA A 22 -1.58 -2.75 -0.17
C ALA A 22 -1.13 -1.63 -1.11
N ILE A 23 0.06 -1.77 -1.70
CA ILE A 23 0.56 -0.87 -2.74
C ILE A 23 0.56 -1.64 -4.06
N VAL A 24 -0.46 -1.39 -4.88
CA VAL A 24 -0.61 -2.03 -6.19
C VAL A 24 0.19 -1.28 -7.25
N GLY A 25 0.99 -2.01 -8.02
CA GLY A 25 1.87 -1.43 -9.05
C GLY A 25 3.16 -0.88 -8.46
N VAL A 26 3.68 -1.47 -7.38
CA VAL A 26 5.00 -1.12 -6.87
C VAL A 26 6.05 -1.29 -7.97
N SER A 27 6.99 -0.37 -8.05
CA SER A 27 8.14 -0.44 -8.96
C SER A 27 9.40 -0.72 -8.16
N ASP A 28 10.36 -1.43 -8.76
CA ASP A 28 11.73 -1.60 -8.27
C ASP A 28 12.66 -0.43 -8.66
N LYS A 29 12.22 0.41 -9.60
CA LYS A 29 12.97 1.59 -10.08
C LYS A 29 12.84 2.79 -9.14
N PRO A 30 13.96 3.37 -8.63
CA PRO A 30 13.94 4.47 -7.67
C PRO A 30 13.31 5.78 -8.17
N ASP A 31 13.30 6.03 -9.48
CA ASP A 31 12.70 7.21 -10.10
C ASP A 31 11.16 7.14 -10.18
N ARG A 32 10.57 5.97 -9.91
CA ARG A 32 9.12 5.80 -9.98
C ARG A 32 8.45 6.20 -8.66
N PRO A 33 7.37 6.98 -8.71
CA PRO A 33 6.66 7.41 -7.50
C PRO A 33 6.25 6.26 -6.56
N SER A 34 5.84 5.11 -7.11
CA SER A 34 5.44 3.95 -6.30
C SER A 34 6.60 3.35 -5.50
N TYR A 35 7.85 3.44 -5.98
CA TYR A 35 9.02 3.06 -5.19
C TYR A 35 9.20 4.00 -3.99
N GLY A 36 9.11 5.31 -4.22
CA GLY A 36 9.25 6.32 -3.17
C GLY A 36 8.15 6.22 -2.11
N VAL A 37 6.89 6.05 -2.52
CA VAL A 37 5.76 5.84 -1.60
C VAL A 37 5.95 4.58 -0.76
N ALA A 38 6.32 3.45 -1.40
CA ALA A 38 6.58 2.21 -0.70
C ALA A 38 7.71 2.36 0.33
N GLN A 39 8.83 2.97 -0.07
CA GLN A 39 9.96 3.22 0.82
C GLN A 39 9.56 4.10 2.01
N TYR A 40 8.84 5.19 1.76
CA TYR A 40 8.41 6.10 2.81
C TYR A 40 7.50 5.40 3.82
N LEU A 41 6.47 4.68 3.35
CA LEU A 41 5.52 4.00 4.24
C LEU A 41 6.18 2.86 5.03
N LEU A 42 7.07 2.08 4.41
CA LEU A 42 7.83 1.04 5.11
C LEU A 42 8.70 1.59 6.25
N GLN A 43 9.20 2.82 6.11
CA GLN A 43 10.13 3.42 7.08
C GLN A 43 9.44 4.30 8.12
N HIS A 44 8.32 4.94 7.77
CA HIS A 44 7.75 6.04 8.56
C HIS A 44 6.29 5.84 8.96
N SER A 45 5.66 4.73 8.57
CA SER A 45 4.27 4.44 8.93
C SER A 45 4.15 3.30 9.93
N HIS A 46 2.99 3.24 10.59
CA HIS A 46 2.62 2.13 11.46
C HIS A 46 1.90 1.00 10.70
N PHE A 47 1.73 1.15 9.38
CA PHE A 47 1.02 0.18 8.57
C PHE A 47 1.87 -1.05 8.30
N LYS A 48 1.20 -2.19 8.23
CA LYS A 48 1.72 -3.39 7.58
C LYS A 48 1.52 -3.25 6.07
N ILE A 49 2.64 -3.14 5.35
CA ILE A 49 2.65 -2.88 3.92
C ILE A 49 2.71 -4.19 3.13
N PHE A 50 1.81 -4.33 2.16
CA PHE A 50 1.78 -5.44 1.21
C PHE A 50 2.07 -4.89 -0.19
N LEU A 51 3.18 -5.32 -0.79
CA LEU A 51 3.56 -4.87 -2.12
C LEU A 51 2.95 -5.80 -3.17
N VAL A 52 2.36 -5.25 -4.23
CA VAL A 52 1.71 -6.04 -5.28
C VAL A 52 2.20 -5.61 -6.67
N ASN A 53 2.78 -6.55 -7.40
CA ASN A 53 3.13 -6.40 -8.81
C ASN A 53 3.27 -7.80 -9.44
N PRO A 54 2.54 -8.13 -10.53
CA PRO A 54 2.62 -9.43 -11.20
C PRO A 54 4.00 -9.82 -11.75
N LEU A 55 4.92 -8.86 -11.89
CA LEU A 55 6.20 -9.03 -12.58
C LEU A 55 7.42 -9.00 -11.64
N LEU A 56 7.22 -8.77 -10.35
CA LEU A 56 8.29 -8.60 -9.37
C LEU A 56 8.07 -9.54 -8.19
N ASP A 57 9.17 -10.07 -7.65
CA ASP A 57 9.14 -10.94 -6.47
C ASP A 57 9.62 -10.23 -5.19
N ASN A 58 10.47 -9.21 -5.35
CA ASN A 58 11.04 -8.46 -4.23
C ASN A 58 11.28 -6.98 -4.58
N VAL A 59 10.92 -6.09 -3.66
CA VAL A 59 11.23 -4.66 -3.72
C VAL A 59 11.56 -4.19 -2.30
N LEU A 60 12.63 -3.41 -2.13
CA LEU A 60 13.05 -2.87 -0.82
C LEU A 60 13.26 -3.96 0.25
N GLY A 61 13.67 -5.17 -0.15
CA GLY A 61 13.84 -6.32 0.75
C GLY A 61 12.53 -6.94 1.21
N GLN A 62 11.38 -6.47 0.72
CA GLN A 62 10.05 -7.00 1.04
C GLN A 62 9.55 -7.93 -0.06
N LYS A 63 8.80 -8.97 0.34
CA LYS A 63 8.08 -9.84 -0.59
C LYS A 63 7.06 -9.01 -1.39
N VAL A 64 6.98 -9.28 -2.68
CA VAL A 64 5.93 -8.76 -3.57
C VAL A 64 4.99 -9.89 -3.95
N TYR A 65 3.70 -9.66 -3.83
CA TYR A 65 2.64 -10.58 -4.26
C TYR A 65 2.29 -10.31 -5.72
N HIS A 66 1.93 -11.35 -6.48
CA HIS A 66 1.58 -11.17 -7.90
C HIS A 66 0.14 -10.67 -8.06
N SER A 67 -0.71 -10.88 -7.05
CA SER A 67 -2.06 -10.31 -7.01
C SER A 67 -2.54 -10.08 -5.57
N LEU A 68 -3.55 -9.22 -5.39
CA LEU A 68 -4.20 -9.01 -4.09
C LEU A 68 -4.82 -10.30 -3.52
N ALA A 69 -5.23 -11.23 -4.39
CA ALA A 69 -5.87 -12.48 -4.00
C ALA A 69 -4.92 -13.47 -3.30
N GLU A 70 -3.60 -13.24 -3.38
CA GLU A 70 -2.59 -14.04 -2.68
C GLU A 70 -2.35 -13.59 -1.24
N ILE A 71 -3.00 -12.50 -0.81
CA ILE A 71 -2.87 -11.97 0.53
C ILE A 71 -4.01 -12.53 1.38
N ASP A 72 -3.67 -13.39 2.34
CA ASP A 72 -4.63 -14.02 3.25
C ASP A 72 -5.19 -13.06 4.32
N GLU A 73 -4.62 -11.85 4.42
CA GLU A 73 -5.01 -10.83 5.39
C GLU A 73 -6.00 -9.82 4.79
N HIS A 74 -6.92 -9.33 5.61
CA HIS A 74 -7.81 -8.24 5.22
C HIS A 74 -6.99 -6.97 4.91
N ILE A 75 -7.23 -6.37 3.75
CA ILE A 75 -6.62 -5.11 3.34
C ILE A 75 -7.59 -3.96 3.60
N ASP A 76 -7.14 -2.97 4.37
CA ASP A 76 -7.96 -1.80 4.74
C ASP A 76 -7.88 -0.70 3.67
N ILE A 77 -6.72 -0.55 3.03
CA ILE A 77 -6.44 0.48 2.02
C ILE A 77 -5.65 -0.14 0.86
N VAL A 78 -6.02 0.21 -0.37
CA VAL A 78 -5.33 -0.14 -1.62
C VAL A 78 -4.93 1.13 -2.35
#